data_AF-A0A133ZBC8-F1
#
_entry.id   AF-A0A133ZBC8-F1
#
_cell.length_a   1.000
_cell.length_b   1.000
_cell.length_c   1.000
_cell.angle_alpha   90.00
_cell.angle_beta   90.00
_cell.angle_gamma   90.00
#
_symmetry.space_group_name_H-M   'P 1'
#
loop_
_entity.id
_entity.type
_entity.pdbx_description
1 polymer ?
#
loop_
_entity_poly.entity_id
_entity_poly.type
_entity_poly.pdbx_seq_one_letter_code
_entity_poly.pdbx_strand_id
1 'polypeptide(L)'
;MKTDEHELRHHARQLRIAYLELHQLKGLHPPRPEARVMRPTPGSRPPGNPIATETWIYYETNLREVAHNAFREAGIRIHAADNNAPRLCELIAYHAQPISDLDWASDIIEELGKEHRIIHNFCHPDEPITIAQLEKRKRSFLIRLLGLDNQRP
;
A
#
# COMPACT_ATOMS: atom_id res chain seq x y z
N MET A 1 -6.03 17.49 -21.81
CA MET A 1 -6.10 18.46 -20.69
C MET A 1 -4.81 18.28 -19.93
N LYS A 2 -4.02 19.33 -19.64
CA LYS A 2 -2.76 19.15 -18.93
C LYS A 2 -3.08 18.91 -17.45
N THR A 3 -2.69 17.74 -16.94
CA THR A 3 -2.95 17.35 -15.55
C THR A 3 -2.04 18.16 -14.61
N ASP A 4 -2.52 18.51 -13.42
CA ASP A 4 -1.74 19.31 -12.47
C ASP A 4 -0.60 18.48 -11.86
N GLU A 5 0.63 18.83 -12.21
CA GLU A 5 1.85 18.27 -11.62
C GLU A 5 1.88 18.39 -10.10
N HIS A 6 1.37 19.49 -9.54
CA HIS A 6 1.37 19.73 -8.11
C HIS A 6 0.50 18.70 -7.39
N GLU A 7 -0.66 18.36 -7.95
CA GLU A 7 -1.55 17.32 -7.43
C GLU A 7 -0.87 15.95 -7.48
N LEU A 8 -0.28 15.58 -8.62
CA LEU A 8 0.45 14.32 -8.75
C LEU A 8 1.57 14.20 -7.71
N ARG A 9 2.37 15.25 -7.57
CA ARG A 9 3.46 15.30 -6.58
C ARG A 9 2.93 15.21 -5.15
N HIS A 10 1.81 15.87 -4.86
CA HIS A 10 1.18 15.82 -3.54
C HIS A 10 0.72 14.39 -3.23
N HIS A 11 -0.04 13.76 -4.13
CA HIS A 11 -0.55 12.41 -3.95
C HIS A 11 0.56 11.37 -3.78
N ALA A 12 1.61 11.45 -4.60
CA ALA A 12 2.76 10.54 -4.47
C ALA A 12 3.46 10.69 -3.11
N ARG A 13 3.61 11.92 -2.59
CA ARG A 13 4.19 12.15 -1.25
C ARG A 13 3.31 11.61 -0.13
N GLN A 14 2.00 11.79 -0.22
CA GLN A 14 1.05 11.27 0.77
C GLN A 14 1.05 9.74 0.77
N LEU A 15 0.99 9.13 -0.41
CA LEU A 15 1.05 7.67 -0.55
C LEU A 15 2.34 7.09 0.04
N ARG A 16 3.49 7.75 -0.19
CA ARG A 16 4.77 7.36 0.42
C ARG A 16 4.69 7.32 1.95
N ILE A 17 4.10 8.35 2.57
CA ILE A 17 3.95 8.41 4.03
C ILE A 17 3.09 7.25 4.53
N ALA A 18 1.96 7.01 3.88
CA ALA A 18 1.06 5.90 4.21
C ALA A 18 1.75 4.52 4.07
N TYR A 19 2.60 4.34 3.05
CA TYR A 19 3.43 3.13 2.96
C TYR A 19 4.41 3.03 4.14
N LEU A 20 5.12 4.10 4.51
CA LEU A 20 6.04 4.05 5.64
C LEU A 20 5.33 3.67 6.95
N GLU A 21 4.12 4.17 7.18
CA GLU A 21 3.26 3.78 8.30
C GLU A 21 2.87 2.30 8.21
N LEU A 22 2.40 1.84 7.04
CA LEU A 22 2.08 0.43 6.81
C LEU A 22 3.28 -0.49 7.07
N HIS A 23 4.49 -0.04 6.70
CA HIS A 23 5.72 -0.77 6.98
C HIS A 23 5.96 -0.94 8.48
N GLN A 24 5.72 0.10 9.29
CA GLN A 24 5.82 0.01 10.74
C GLN A 24 4.81 -1.00 11.30
N LEU A 25 3.57 -0.98 10.78
CA LEU A 25 2.51 -1.91 11.19
C LEU A 25 2.84 -3.37 10.89
N LYS A 26 3.56 -3.66 9.80
CA LYS A 26 4.02 -5.02 9.47
C LYS A 26 4.88 -5.62 10.58
N GLY A 27 5.66 -4.80 11.26
CA GLY A 27 6.54 -5.22 12.37
C GLY A 27 5.84 -5.34 13.73
N LEU A 28 4.59 -4.85 13.86
CA LEU A 28 3.87 -4.90 15.12
C LEU A 28 3.41 -6.32 15.44
N HIS A 29 3.63 -6.72 16.69
CA HIS A 29 3.11 -7.96 17.27
C HIS A 29 1.99 -7.63 18.25
N PRO A 30 0.91 -8.42 18.31
CA PRO A 30 -0.08 -8.28 19.38
C PRO A 30 0.62 -8.48 20.73
N PRO A 31 0.22 -7.71 21.78
CA PRO A 31 0.79 -7.89 23.11
C PRO A 31 0.60 -9.33 23.55
N ARG A 32 1.67 -9.90 24.10
CA ARG A 32 1.64 -11.27 24.62
C ARG A 32 0.63 -11.32 25.79
N PRO A 33 -0.30 -12.28 25.85
CA PRO A 33 -1.19 -12.39 27.00
C PRO A 33 -0.38 -12.49 28.30
N GLU A 34 -0.70 -11.62 29.26
CA GLU A 34 -0.04 -11.45 30.56
C GLU A 34 -0.33 -12.60 31.53
N ALA A 35 -0.06 -13.85 31.12
CA ALA A 35 0.04 -14.99 32.02
C ALA A 35 0.59 -16.18 31.24
N ARG A 36 1.92 -16.28 31.12
CA ARG A 36 2.55 -17.57 30.85
C ARG A 36 3.57 -17.84 31.95
N VAL A 37 3.17 -18.71 32.87
CA VAL A 37 3.97 -19.21 34.00
C VAL A 37 5.13 -20.12 33.52
N MET A 38 5.12 -20.52 32.24
CA MET A 38 6.19 -21.31 31.62
C MET A 38 7.05 -20.46 30.69
N ARG A 39 8.38 -20.58 30.84
CA ARG A 39 9.35 -20.10 29.85
C ARG A 39 9.04 -20.78 28.51
N PRO A 40 8.74 -20.02 27.44
CA PRO A 40 8.60 -20.60 26.11
C PRO A 40 9.96 -21.17 25.68
N THR A 41 9.95 -22.33 25.01
CA THR A 41 11.09 -22.81 24.23
C THR A 41 11.51 -21.70 23.24
N PRO A 42 12.81 -21.41 23.04
CA PRO A 42 13.24 -20.46 22.02
C PRO A 42 12.76 -20.95 20.66
N GLY A 43 11.76 -20.29 20.10
CA GLY A 43 11.19 -20.57 18.79
C GLY A 43 11.17 -19.30 17.97
N SER A 44 11.04 -19.44 16.64
CA SER A 44 10.91 -18.29 15.75
C SER A 44 9.76 -17.39 16.22
N ARG A 45 10.02 -16.07 16.25
CA ARG A 45 9.00 -15.08 16.58
C ARG A 45 7.86 -15.22 15.55
N PRO A 46 6.57 -15.25 15.96
CA PRO A 46 5.49 -15.35 15.00
C PRO A 46 5.59 -14.19 13.99
N PRO A 47 5.21 -14.42 12.71
CA PRO A 47 5.23 -13.37 11.70
C PRO A 47 4.46 -12.14 12.23
N GLY A 48 4.93 -10.94 11.89
CA GLY A 48 4.27 -9.69 12.28
C GLY A 48 2.86 -9.56 11.69
N ASN A 49 2.26 -8.37 11.67
CA ASN A 49 0.87 -8.23 11.20
C ASN A 49 0.70 -8.77 9.76
N PRO A 50 0.02 -9.92 9.57
CA PRO A 50 -0.05 -10.57 8.26
C PRO A 50 -0.94 -9.79 7.31
N ILE A 51 -1.98 -9.13 7.81
CA ILE A 51 -2.90 -8.33 7.00
C ILE A 51 -2.16 -7.11 6.45
N ALA A 52 -1.37 -6.41 7.28
CA ALA A 52 -0.54 -5.30 6.82
C ALA A 52 0.47 -5.74 5.74
N THR A 53 0.99 -6.96 5.84
CA THR A 53 1.91 -7.53 4.85
C THR A 53 1.21 -7.87 3.53
N GLU A 54 0.03 -8.50 3.59
CA GLU A 54 -0.79 -8.81 2.42
C GLU A 54 -1.26 -7.53 1.71
N THR A 55 -1.72 -6.53 2.47
CA THR A 55 -2.09 -5.20 1.98
C THR A 55 -0.91 -4.54 1.27
N TRP A 56 0.29 -4.57 1.87
CA TRP A 56 1.49 -4.05 1.24
C TRP A 56 1.75 -4.69 -0.12
N ILE A 57 1.78 -6.03 -0.19
CA ILE A 57 2.13 -6.77 -1.41
C ILE A 57 1.14 -6.47 -2.53
N TYR A 58 -0.15 -6.45 -2.21
CA TYR A 58 -1.19 -6.18 -3.20
C TYR A 58 -1.04 -4.80 -3.84
N TYR A 59 -1.03 -3.75 -3.03
CA TYR A 59 -0.96 -2.38 -3.54
C TYR A 59 0.42 -2.06 -4.14
N GLU A 60 1.52 -2.59 -3.59
CA GLU A 60 2.85 -2.42 -4.20
C GLU A 60 2.93 -3.03 -5.61
N THR A 61 2.22 -4.15 -5.86
CA THR A 61 2.19 -4.77 -7.19
C THR A 61 1.48 -3.88 -8.20
N ASN A 62 0.33 -3.32 -7.83
CA ASN A 62 -0.42 -2.38 -8.66
C ASN A 62 0.39 -1.10 -8.92
N LEU A 63 0.96 -0.51 -7.87
CA LEU A 63 1.80 0.68 -7.97
C LEU A 63 3.01 0.45 -8.89
N ARG A 64 3.66 -0.72 -8.81
CA ARG A 64 4.77 -1.07 -9.72
C ARG A 64 4.35 -1.05 -11.18
N GLU A 65 3.21 -1.67 -11.50
CA GLU A 65 2.70 -1.74 -12.86
C GLU A 65 2.42 -0.33 -13.41
N VAL A 66 1.64 0.47 -12.66
CA VAL A 66 1.30 1.84 -13.04
C VAL A 66 2.56 2.71 -13.17
N ALA A 67 3.45 2.66 -12.20
CA ALA A 67 4.68 3.46 -12.20
C ALA A 67 5.61 3.08 -13.35
N HIS A 68 5.82 1.79 -13.61
CA HIS A 68 6.70 1.34 -14.70
C HIS A 68 6.15 1.74 -16.06
N ASN A 69 4.83 1.64 -16.27
CA ASN A 69 4.19 2.11 -17.50
C ASN A 69 4.39 3.62 -17.68
N ALA A 70 4.11 4.41 -16.64
CA ALA A 70 4.30 5.86 -16.67
C ALA A 70 5.76 6.26 -16.94
N PHE A 71 6.73 5.63 -16.24
CA PHE A 71 8.15 5.92 -16.46
C PHE A 71 8.61 5.54 -17.86
N ARG A 72 8.16 4.39 -18.39
CA ARG A 72 8.50 3.94 -19.73
C ARG A 72 8.02 4.94 -20.80
N GLU A 73 6.78 5.39 -20.67
CA GLU A 73 6.17 6.32 -21.63
C GLU A 73 6.78 7.73 -21.54
N ALA A 74 7.08 8.19 -20.33
CA ALA A 74 7.80 9.43 -20.08
C ALA A 74 9.31 9.37 -20.41
N GLY A 75 9.82 8.21 -20.87
CA GLY A 75 11.24 8.04 -21.23
C GLY A 75 12.22 7.99 -20.05
N ILE A 76 11.71 7.73 -18.83
CA ILE A 76 12.47 7.70 -17.59
C ILE A 76 13.00 6.28 -17.35
N ARG A 77 14.31 6.17 -17.09
CA ARG A 77 14.94 4.90 -16.72
C ARG A 77 15.02 4.76 -15.21
N ILE A 78 14.49 3.66 -14.69
CA ILE A 78 14.57 3.29 -13.27
C ILE A 78 15.46 2.07 -13.08
N HIS A 79 16.16 2.00 -11.95
CA HIS A 79 17.00 0.85 -11.63
C HIS A 79 16.15 -0.29 -11.04
N ALA A 80 16.53 -1.55 -11.26
CA ALA A 80 15.81 -2.70 -10.70
C ALA A 80 15.77 -2.71 -9.15
N ALA A 81 16.68 -1.97 -8.50
CA ALA A 81 16.73 -1.82 -7.05
C ALA A 81 15.69 -0.81 -6.52
N ASP A 82 15.12 0.05 -7.38
CA ASP A 82 14.17 1.09 -7.01
C ASP A 82 12.71 0.60 -6.96
N ASN A 83 12.50 -0.73 -6.96
CA ASN A 83 11.17 -1.34 -7.05
C ASN A 83 10.37 -1.36 -5.75
N ASN A 84 10.85 -0.76 -4.66
CA ASN A 84 10.08 -0.68 -3.43
C ASN A 84 9.02 0.44 -3.51
N ALA A 85 7.83 0.22 -2.94
CA ALA A 85 6.72 1.17 -3.05
C ALA A 85 7.06 2.61 -2.59
N PRO A 86 7.72 2.85 -1.43
CA PRO A 86 8.11 4.19 -1.03
C PRO A 86 9.02 4.89 -2.04
N ARG A 87 9.97 4.15 -2.63
CA ARG A 87 10.92 4.67 -3.62
C ARG A 87 10.24 5.01 -4.93
N LEU A 88 9.31 4.17 -5.39
CA LEU A 88 8.50 4.46 -6.56
C LEU A 88 7.70 5.75 -6.37
N CYS A 89 7.10 5.95 -5.19
CA CYS A 89 6.40 7.19 -4.87
C CYS A 89 7.34 8.42 -4.89
N GLU A 90 8.57 8.30 -4.37
CA GLU A 90 9.57 9.37 -4.47
C GLU A 90 9.92 9.70 -5.92
N LEU A 91 10.13 8.68 -6.75
CA LEU A 91 10.47 8.84 -8.16
C LEU A 91 9.33 9.48 -8.95
N ILE A 92 8.07 9.09 -8.69
CA ILE A 92 6.89 9.74 -9.27
C ILE A 92 6.85 11.22 -8.87
N ALA A 93 7.06 11.54 -7.59
CA ALA A 93 7.06 12.91 -7.11
C ALA A 93 8.19 13.77 -7.71
N TYR A 94 9.36 13.16 -7.93
CA TYR A 94 10.51 13.80 -8.56
C TYR A 94 10.28 14.06 -10.05
N HIS A 95 9.73 13.07 -10.76
CA HIS A 95 9.42 13.14 -12.18
C HIS A 95 7.97 13.58 -12.47
N ALA A 96 7.35 14.33 -11.55
CA ALA A 96 5.95 14.70 -11.69
C ALA A 96 5.67 15.51 -12.97
N GLN A 97 6.60 16.39 -13.39
CA GLN A 97 6.47 17.18 -14.62
C GLN A 97 6.28 16.30 -15.87
N PRO A 98 7.25 15.42 -16.25
CA PRO A 98 7.09 14.60 -17.45
C PRO A 98 5.96 13.56 -17.33
N ILE A 99 5.60 13.12 -16.12
CA ILE A 99 4.46 12.22 -15.91
C ILE A 99 3.13 12.96 -16.09
N SER A 100 3.04 14.23 -15.68
CA SER A 100 1.83 15.05 -15.84
C SER A 100 1.51 15.40 -17.30
N ASP A 101 2.50 15.28 -18.18
CA ASP A 101 2.36 15.50 -19.62
C ASP A 101 1.80 14.27 -20.36
N LEU A 102 1.64 13.12 -19.67
CA LEU A 102 1.03 11.92 -20.24
C LEU A 102 -0.48 12.10 -20.44
N ASP A 103 -1.03 11.51 -21.50
CA ASP A 103 -2.45 11.61 -21.84
C ASP A 103 -3.38 11.01 -20.76
N TRP A 104 -2.87 10.05 -19.99
CA TRP A 104 -3.57 9.33 -18.92
C TRP A 104 -3.07 9.70 -17.51
N ALA A 105 -2.37 10.83 -17.37
CA ALA A 105 -1.84 11.28 -16.07
C ALA A 105 -2.93 11.47 -15.00
N SER A 106 -4.17 11.79 -15.40
CA SER A 106 -5.32 11.86 -14.50
C SER A 106 -5.59 10.53 -13.81
N ASP A 107 -5.45 9.42 -14.55
CA ASP A 107 -5.73 8.08 -14.05
C ASP A 107 -4.68 7.69 -12.99
N ILE A 108 -3.43 8.10 -13.19
CA ILE A 108 -2.36 7.94 -12.19
C ILE A 108 -2.73 8.66 -10.90
N ILE A 109 -3.18 9.93 -10.98
CA ILE A 109 -3.57 10.69 -9.80
C ILE A 109 -4.72 10.01 -9.06
N GLU A 110 -5.73 9.56 -9.79
CA GLU A 110 -6.86 8.84 -9.19
C GLU A 110 -6.42 7.55 -8.49
N GLU A 111 -5.59 6.74 -9.13
CA GLU A 111 -5.11 5.49 -8.55
C GLU A 111 -4.23 5.75 -7.31
N LEU A 112 -3.28 6.68 -7.37
CA LEU A 112 -2.48 7.07 -6.19
C LEU A 112 -3.36 7.59 -5.05
N GLY A 113 -4.39 8.37 -5.38
CA GLY A 113 -5.37 8.89 -4.41
C GLY A 113 -6.23 7.79 -3.78
N LYS A 114 -6.70 6.82 -4.58
CA LYS A 114 -7.46 5.65 -4.10
C LYS A 114 -6.60 4.78 -3.20
N GLU A 115 -5.40 4.42 -3.63
CA GLU A 115 -4.46 3.62 -2.84
C GLU A 115 -4.11 4.32 -1.53
N HIS A 116 -3.81 5.63 -1.58
CA HIS A 116 -3.52 6.41 -0.39
C HIS A 116 -4.66 6.34 0.62
N ARG A 117 -5.91 6.58 0.18
CA ARG A 117 -7.08 6.51 1.06
C ARG A 117 -7.23 5.14 1.71
N ILE A 118 -7.04 4.07 0.95
CA ILE A 118 -7.21 2.71 1.48
C ILE A 118 -6.12 2.38 2.51
N ILE A 119 -4.86 2.66 2.18
CA ILE A 119 -3.73 2.38 3.09
C ILE A 119 -3.81 3.29 4.32
N HIS A 120 -4.15 4.57 4.14
CA HIS A 120 -4.34 5.50 5.24
C HIS A 120 -5.45 5.03 6.20
N ASN A 121 -6.62 4.64 5.69
CA ASN A 121 -7.73 4.15 6.51
C ASN A 121 -7.44 2.79 7.16
N PHE A 122 -6.51 2.03 6.59
CA PHE A 122 -5.99 0.82 7.23
C PHE A 122 -5.10 1.16 8.43
N CYS A 123 -4.23 2.17 8.29
CA CYS A 123 -3.32 2.61 9.35
C CYS A 123 -4.02 3.42 10.46
N HIS A 124 -5.04 4.20 10.07
CA HIS A 124 -5.81 5.10 10.93
C HIS A 124 -7.29 4.77 10.86
N PRO A 125 -7.75 3.72 11.54
CA PRO A 125 -9.16 3.41 11.55
C PRO A 125 -9.95 4.40 12.42
N ASP A 126 -11.07 4.90 11.90
CA ASP A 126 -11.94 5.87 12.59
C ASP A 126 -12.51 5.36 13.92
N GLU A 127 -12.57 4.03 14.08
CA GLU A 127 -12.96 3.35 15.33
C GLU A 127 -11.88 2.36 15.74
N PRO A 128 -11.65 2.14 17.05
CA PRO A 128 -10.76 1.10 17.53
C PRO A 128 -11.24 -0.26 17.01
N ILE A 129 -10.52 -0.80 16.02
CA ILE A 129 -10.92 -2.03 15.37
C ILE A 129 -10.80 -3.18 16.37
N THR A 130 -11.92 -3.78 16.72
CA THR A 130 -11.95 -5.05 17.47
C THR A 130 -11.34 -6.17 16.63
N ILE A 131 -10.73 -7.18 17.26
CA ILE A 131 -10.13 -8.33 16.55
C ILE A 131 -11.13 -8.98 15.57
N ALA A 132 -12.41 -9.04 15.92
CA ALA A 132 -13.48 -9.55 15.07
C ALA A 132 -13.70 -8.70 13.78
N GLN A 133 -13.59 -7.38 13.87
CA GLN A 133 -13.67 -6.50 12.71
C GLN A 133 -12.42 -6.61 11.83
N LEU A 134 -11.24 -6.86 12.41
CA LEU A 134 -10.01 -7.19 11.68
C LEU A 134 -10.15 -8.51 10.91
N GLU A 135 -10.72 -9.55 11.51
CA GLU A 135 -10.99 -10.82 10.83
C GLU A 135 -12.03 -10.68 9.72
N LYS A 136 -13.07 -9.86 9.93
CA LYS A 136 -14.07 -9.55 8.90
C LYS A 136 -13.44 -8.79 7.74
N ARG A 137 -12.59 -7.79 8.02
CA ARG A 137 -11.81 -7.06 7.00
C ARG A 137 -10.84 -8.00 6.28
N LYS A 138 -10.19 -8.94 6.98
CA LYS A 138 -9.34 -9.97 6.38
C LYS A 138 -10.13 -10.85 5.42
N ARG A 139 -11.31 -11.34 5.82
CA ARG A 139 -12.20 -12.12 4.94
C ARG A 139 -12.64 -11.32 3.72
N SER A 140 -13.12 -10.09 3.90
CA SER A 140 -13.53 -9.23 2.78
C SER A 140 -12.36 -8.88 1.85
N PHE A 141 -11.19 -8.62 2.41
CA PHE A 141 -9.96 -8.37 1.65
C PHE A 141 -9.52 -9.60 0.88
N LEU A 142 -9.51 -10.78 1.50
CA LEU A 142 -9.20 -12.05 0.83
C LEU A 142 -10.20 -12.39 -0.27
N ILE A 143 -11.49 -12.12 -0.07
CA ILE A 143 -12.53 -12.34 -1.11
C ILE A 143 -12.26 -11.43 -2.32
N ARG A 144 -11.95 -10.15 -2.09
CA ARG A 144 -11.56 -9.21 -3.16
C ARG A 144 -10.26 -9.62 -3.85
N LEU A 145 -9.26 -10.01 -3.07
CA LEU A 145 -7.93 -10.43 -3.55
C LEU A 145 -8.01 -11.69 -4.42
N LEU A 146 -8.87 -12.63 -4.05
CA LEU A 146 -9.08 -13.89 -4.78
C LEU A 146 -10.11 -13.76 -5.90
N GLY A 147 -10.68 -12.58 -6.14
CA GLY A 147 -11.71 -12.37 -7.16
C GLY A 147 -13.01 -13.14 -6.92
N LEU A 148 -13.29 -13.52 -5.67
CA LEU A 148 -14.45 -14.34 -5.29
C LEU A 148 -15.75 -13.54 -5.17
N ASP A 149 -15.72 -12.24 -5.45
CA ASP A 149 -16.90 -11.36 -5.39
C ASP A 149 -17.95 -11.66 -6.48
N ASN A 150 -17.62 -12.45 -7.52
CA ASN A 150 -18.48 -12.72 -8.67
C ASN A 150 -19.16 -14.11 -8.67
N GLN A 151 -19.70 -14.56 -7.53
CA GLN A 151 -20.72 -15.62 -7.51
C GLN A 151 -21.85 -15.30 -6.52
N ARG A 152 -22.78 -14.45 -6.96
CA ARG A 152 -24.19 -14.59 -6.55
C ARG A 152 -24.98 -15.00 -7.79
N PRO A 153 -25.75 -16.10 -7.76
CA PRO A 153 -26.72 -16.42 -8.80
C PRO A 153 -27.84 -15.39 -8.87
#